data_AF-A0A1Y4RRF9-F1
#
_entry.id   AF-A0A1Y4RRF9-F1
#
_cell.length_a   1.000
_cell.length_b   1.000
_cell.length_c   1.000
_cell.angle_alpha   90.00
_cell.angle_beta   90.00
_cell.angle_gamma   90.00
#
_symmetry.space_group_name_H-M   'P 1'
#
loop_
_entity.id
_entity.type
_entity.pdbx_description
1 polymer ?
#
loop_
_entity_poly.entity_id
_entity_poly.type
_entity_poly.pdbx_seq_one_letter_code
_entity_poly.pdbx_strand_id
1 'polypeptide(L)'
;MDERNMTCPVCGHARAGEELRCSNCQFPQAFVTCFAGERSHGFWERKVRAARRAWSDRRLPLLSAPGAFTLDWKEASFLDTERHVLTRFRAGGEPVRMEQVQQYSPGSHHAVLLHTDGTVEAWGDNDYGQCAVKDLKDITYVAAGPQCTLAVEKNGRVHVRGSCACRTQVESWEGIRVVACGSYHVVGLRENGQVRFAGGPLAPAVFRSASPMMAFPVTSVAAATDCALFLHKNGTVTFAGRAGDPRSGASKWEDIQAVAVDGQYAVGLTRDGRVLLAGEHHTLLSAGRVRAEEWTDLAAIACGGSCIGGITRSGELRLAGSMQGADLLRAAWDRI
;
A
#
# COMPACT_ATOMS: atom_id res chain seq x y z
N MET A 1 22.28 -33.86 8.39
CA MET A 1 21.72 -32.51 8.13
C MET A 1 21.55 -31.85 9.49
N ASP A 2 22.11 -30.67 9.69
CA ASP A 2 22.10 -30.00 11.00
C ASP A 2 20.66 -29.56 11.34
N GLU A 3 20.04 -30.22 12.32
CA GLU A 3 18.64 -29.99 12.73
C GLU A 3 18.40 -28.59 13.29
N ARG A 4 19.47 -27.84 13.61
CA ARG A 4 19.46 -26.55 14.27
C ARG A 4 19.12 -25.35 13.38
N ASN A 5 18.98 -25.55 12.06
CA ASN A 5 18.75 -24.46 11.10
C ASN A 5 17.53 -24.70 10.18
N MET A 6 16.55 -25.47 10.63
CA MET A 6 15.33 -25.70 9.85
C MET A 6 14.41 -24.50 9.87
N THR A 7 13.95 -24.10 8.68
CA THR A 7 12.94 -23.05 8.48
C THR A 7 11.60 -23.68 8.13
N CYS A 8 10.53 -23.05 8.60
CA CYS A 8 9.17 -23.49 8.30
C CYS A 8 8.91 -23.34 6.80
N PRO A 9 8.47 -24.40 6.09
CA PRO A 9 8.21 -24.31 4.67
C PRO A 9 7.00 -23.43 4.36
N VAL A 10 6.15 -23.08 5.34
CA VAL A 10 4.97 -22.23 5.12
C VAL A 10 5.27 -20.74 5.30
N CYS A 11 6.07 -20.37 6.30
CA CYS A 11 6.27 -18.96 6.68
C CYS A 11 7.73 -18.55 6.88
N GLY A 12 8.71 -19.42 6.59
CA GLY A 12 10.14 -19.15 6.74
C GLY A 12 10.65 -19.08 8.18
N HIS A 13 9.77 -19.08 9.19
CA HIS A 13 10.15 -18.98 10.59
C HIS A 13 11.06 -20.13 11.03
N ALA A 14 12.16 -19.80 11.70
CA ALA A 14 13.10 -20.79 12.23
C ALA A 14 12.45 -21.68 13.27
N ARG A 15 12.90 -22.93 13.37
CA ARG A 15 12.45 -23.86 14.39
C ARG A 15 12.92 -23.39 15.76
N ALA A 16 11.98 -23.17 16.67
CA ALA A 16 12.24 -22.93 18.08
C ALA A 16 11.83 -24.20 18.86
N GLY A 17 12.82 -24.96 19.34
CA GLY A 17 12.59 -26.16 20.15
C GLY A 17 12.28 -27.43 19.36
N GLU A 18 11.73 -28.43 20.05
CA GLU A 18 11.55 -29.79 19.51
C GLU A 18 10.19 -30.00 18.82
N GLU A 19 9.27 -29.05 18.88
CA GLU A 19 7.97 -29.19 18.22
C GLU A 19 8.12 -29.26 16.69
N LEU A 20 7.28 -30.08 16.06
CA LEU A 20 7.13 -30.14 14.60
C LEU A 20 6.19 -29.05 14.07
N ARG A 21 5.42 -28.42 14.98
CA ARG A 21 4.51 -27.32 14.66
C ARG A 21 5.29 -26.01 14.59
N CYS A 22 5.01 -25.20 13.58
CA CYS A 22 5.54 -23.85 13.54
C CYS A 22 4.78 -22.96 14.54
N SER A 23 5.50 -22.31 15.46
CA SER A 23 4.95 -21.34 16.41
C SER A 23 4.30 -20.11 15.75
N ASN A 24 4.78 -19.73 14.56
CA ASN A 24 4.28 -18.56 13.84
C ASN A 24 3.02 -18.88 13.03
N CYS A 25 3.13 -19.78 12.03
CA CYS A 25 1.99 -20.10 11.16
C CYS A 25 1.11 -21.25 11.64
N GLN A 26 1.44 -21.86 12.78
CA GLN A 26 0.72 -22.98 13.39
C GLN A 26 0.63 -24.24 12.52
N PHE A 27 1.41 -24.33 11.42
CA PHE A 27 1.45 -25.50 10.55
C PHE A 27 2.03 -26.71 11.30
N PRO A 28 1.27 -27.82 11.51
CA PRO A 28 1.66 -28.89 12.43
C PRO A 28 2.87 -29.74 12.00
N GLN A 29 3.17 -29.80 10.69
CA GLN A 29 4.22 -30.65 10.12
C GLN A 29 5.35 -29.81 9.51
N ALA A 30 5.64 -28.64 10.08
CA ALA A 30 6.60 -27.69 9.52
C ALA A 30 8.03 -28.24 9.47
N PHE A 31 8.44 -29.01 10.47
CA PHE A 31 9.83 -29.44 10.63
C PHE A 31 10.02 -30.95 10.47
N VAL A 32 9.14 -31.61 9.71
CA VAL A 32 9.26 -33.04 9.38
C VAL A 32 10.36 -33.23 8.35
N THR A 33 11.35 -34.09 8.68
CA THR A 33 12.54 -34.35 7.84
C THR A 33 12.53 -35.72 7.17
N CYS A 34 11.71 -36.66 7.65
CA CYS A 34 11.68 -38.05 7.18
C CYS A 34 10.27 -38.44 6.74
N PHE A 35 10.18 -39.15 5.61
CA PHE A 35 8.92 -39.60 5.02
C PHE A 35 8.99 -41.10 4.71
N ALA A 36 7.88 -41.82 4.93
CA ALA A 36 7.78 -43.26 4.67
C ALA A 36 7.85 -43.65 3.17
N GLY A 37 7.88 -42.67 2.26
CA GLY A 37 7.97 -42.86 0.81
C GLY A 37 7.45 -41.66 0.02
N GLU A 38 7.56 -41.71 -1.30
CA GLU A 38 7.17 -40.61 -2.21
C GLU A 38 5.72 -40.17 -2.04
N ARG A 39 4.79 -41.10 -1.82
CA ARG A 39 3.38 -40.78 -1.61
C ARG A 39 3.15 -39.92 -0.36
N SER A 40 3.87 -40.21 0.72
CA SER A 40 3.79 -39.45 1.98
C SER A 40 4.43 -38.08 1.85
N HIS A 41 5.56 -37.98 1.13
CA HIS A 41 6.18 -36.69 0.78
C HIS A 41 5.24 -35.83 -0.07
N GLY A 42 4.67 -36.38 -1.14
CA GLY A 42 3.74 -35.64 -2.00
C GLY A 42 2.45 -35.21 -1.29
N PHE A 43 1.97 -35.98 -0.30
CA PHE A 43 0.85 -35.56 0.55
C PHE A 43 1.22 -34.37 1.45
N TRP A 44 2.42 -34.41 2.04
CA TRP A 44 2.96 -33.29 2.83
C TRP A 44 3.14 -32.04 1.96
N GLU A 45 3.69 -32.15 0.76
CA GLU A 45 3.83 -31.02 -0.18
C GLU A 45 2.49 -30.37 -0.50
N ARG A 46 1.44 -31.17 -0.73
CA ARG A 46 0.08 -30.62 -0.95
C ARG A 46 -0.43 -29.87 0.28
N LYS A 47 -0.20 -30.39 1.49
CA LYS A 47 -0.54 -29.70 2.73
C LYS A 47 0.25 -28.41 2.93
N VAL A 48 1.55 -28.40 2.61
CA VAL A 48 2.39 -27.20 2.64
C VAL A 48 1.87 -26.16 1.66
N ARG A 49 1.54 -26.54 0.41
CA ARG A 49 0.96 -25.61 -0.58
C ARG A 49 -0.37 -25.01 -0.11
N ALA A 50 -1.25 -25.83 0.45
CA ALA A 50 -2.52 -25.36 1.01
C ALA A 50 -2.31 -24.44 2.22
N ALA A 51 -1.39 -24.80 3.12
CA ALA A 51 -1.06 -23.99 4.29
C ALA A 51 -0.37 -22.66 3.92
N ARG A 52 0.49 -22.63 2.89
CA ARG A 52 1.04 -21.40 2.31
C ARG A 52 -0.06 -20.49 1.83
N ARG A 53 -1.00 -20.98 1.03
CA ARG A 53 -2.15 -20.18 0.57
C ARG A 53 -2.95 -19.63 1.75
N ALA A 54 -3.35 -20.48 2.69
CA ALA A 54 -4.11 -20.05 3.86
C ALA A 54 -3.35 -19.03 4.73
N TRP A 55 -2.03 -19.18 4.86
CA TRP A 55 -1.18 -18.25 5.57
C TRP A 55 -1.08 -16.90 4.86
N SER A 56 -0.84 -16.90 3.55
CA SER A 56 -0.82 -15.69 2.72
C SER A 56 -2.17 -14.98 2.72
N ASP A 57 -3.28 -15.72 2.63
CA ASP A 57 -4.63 -15.17 2.60
C ASP A 57 -4.99 -14.45 3.91
N ARG A 58 -4.52 -14.94 5.06
CA ARG A 58 -4.68 -14.26 6.35
C ARG A 58 -3.92 -12.94 6.42
N ARG A 59 -2.81 -12.83 5.69
CA ARG A 59 -1.96 -11.63 5.66
C ARG A 59 -2.38 -10.62 4.59
N LEU A 60 -3.25 -10.99 3.64
CA LEU A 60 -3.73 -10.10 2.58
C LEU A 60 -4.24 -8.74 3.11
N PRO A 61 -5.08 -8.66 4.16
CA PRO A 61 -5.52 -7.37 4.68
C PRO A 61 -4.37 -6.49 5.17
N LEU A 62 -3.34 -7.09 5.78
CA LEU A 62 -2.14 -6.42 6.28
C LEU A 62 -1.32 -5.85 5.11
N LEU A 63 -1.12 -6.67 4.07
CA LEU A 63 -0.33 -6.32 2.89
C LEU A 63 -1.05 -5.25 2.02
N SER A 64 -2.37 -5.23 2.04
CA SER A 64 -3.20 -4.26 1.31
C SER A 64 -3.57 -3.01 2.12
N ALA A 65 -3.12 -2.91 3.38
CA ALA A 65 -3.43 -1.75 4.21
C ALA A 65 -2.74 -0.48 3.65
N PRO A 66 -3.37 0.71 3.78
CA PRO A 66 -2.75 1.95 3.34
C PRO A 66 -1.37 2.17 3.97
N GLY A 67 -0.34 2.34 3.14
CA GLY A 67 1.04 2.52 3.61
C GLY A 67 1.79 1.22 3.98
N ALA A 68 1.15 0.05 3.88
CA ALA A 68 1.80 -1.24 4.17
C ALA A 68 2.91 -1.59 3.17
N PHE A 69 2.69 -1.25 1.90
CA PHE A 69 3.70 -1.32 0.87
C PHE A 69 3.65 -0.02 0.08
N THR A 70 4.77 0.70 0.03
CA THR A 70 4.88 1.95 -0.71
C THR A 70 6.11 1.94 -1.59
N LEU A 71 6.02 2.69 -2.68
CA LEU A 71 7.03 2.72 -3.72
C LEU A 71 7.20 4.16 -4.18
N ASP A 72 8.45 4.59 -4.25
CA ASP A 72 8.86 5.82 -4.90
C ASP A 72 10.06 5.54 -5.83
N TRP A 73 10.46 6.50 -6.65
CA TRP A 73 11.51 6.32 -7.66
C TRP A 73 12.90 5.94 -7.10
N LYS A 74 13.11 6.09 -5.78
CA LYS A 74 14.36 5.79 -5.06
C LYS A 74 14.24 4.75 -3.94
N GLU A 75 13.03 4.47 -3.49
CA GLU A 75 12.80 3.71 -2.25
C GLU A 75 11.56 2.82 -2.39
N ALA A 76 11.67 1.60 -1.89
CA ALA A 76 10.51 0.79 -1.54
C ALA A 76 10.46 0.70 -0.03
N SER A 77 9.27 0.62 0.54
CA SER A 77 9.14 0.32 1.96
C SER A 77 8.02 -0.66 2.22
N PHE A 78 8.22 -1.44 3.27
CA PHE A 78 7.29 -2.45 3.73
C PHE A 78 7.07 -2.30 5.23
N LEU A 79 5.81 -2.18 5.62
CA LEU A 79 5.40 -2.11 7.01
C LEU A 79 4.73 -3.43 7.38
N ASP A 80 5.39 -4.18 8.27
CA ASP A 80 4.77 -5.30 8.96
C ASP A 80 3.85 -4.74 10.03
N THR A 81 2.56 -4.61 9.70
CA THR A 81 1.54 -4.04 10.58
C THR A 81 1.25 -4.89 11.81
N GLU A 82 1.60 -6.18 11.83
CA GLU A 82 1.46 -7.03 13.03
C GLU A 82 2.59 -6.75 14.03
N ARG A 83 3.80 -6.53 13.51
CA ARG A 83 4.98 -6.29 14.35
C ARG A 83 5.25 -4.82 14.60
N HIS A 84 4.57 -3.93 13.89
CA HIS A 84 4.83 -2.48 13.87
C HIS A 84 6.27 -2.16 13.47
N VAL A 85 6.74 -2.86 12.43
CA VAL A 85 8.11 -2.72 11.91
C VAL A 85 8.07 -2.24 10.48
N LEU A 86 8.61 -1.04 10.24
CA LEU A 86 8.85 -0.52 8.91
C LEU A 86 10.27 -0.87 8.47
N THR A 87 10.40 -1.49 7.30
CA THR A 87 11.67 -1.65 6.62
C THR A 87 11.68 -0.81 5.35
N ARG A 88 12.69 0.03 5.22
CA ARG A 88 12.90 0.91 4.07
C ARG A 88 14.10 0.43 3.27
N PHE A 89 13.92 0.31 1.96
CA PHE A 89 14.90 -0.20 1.02
C PHE A 89 15.28 0.92 0.06
N ARG A 90 16.50 1.43 0.18
CA ARG A 90 17.05 2.41 -0.76
C ARG A 90 18.05 1.74 -1.68
N ALA A 91 18.05 2.14 -2.94
CA ALA A 91 19.02 1.68 -3.91
C ALA A 91 20.47 1.91 -3.43
N GLY A 92 21.22 0.81 -3.27
CA GLY A 92 22.63 0.84 -2.86
C GLY A 92 22.89 1.12 -1.39
N GLY A 93 21.85 1.23 -0.55
CA GLY A 93 21.96 1.32 0.89
C GLY A 93 21.60 0.02 1.59
N GLU A 94 22.02 -0.13 2.84
CA GLU A 94 21.48 -1.19 3.70
C GLU A 94 20.02 -0.89 4.08
N PRO A 95 19.17 -1.93 4.23
CA PRO A 95 17.80 -1.75 4.70
C PRO A 95 17.76 -1.05 6.06
N VAL A 96 16.94 -0.01 6.18
CA VAL A 96 16.73 0.68 7.46
C VAL A 96 15.46 0.16 8.10
N ARG A 97 15.61 -0.40 9.30
CA ARG A 97 14.50 -0.94 10.09
C ARG A 97 14.12 0.04 11.19
N MET A 98 12.82 0.31 11.31
CA MET A 98 12.22 1.21 12.29
C MET A 98 11.12 0.45 13.03
N GLU A 99 11.17 0.49 14.37
CA GLU A 99 10.23 -0.18 15.26
C GLU A 99 9.13 0.79 15.72
N GLN A 100 8.04 0.25 16.27
CA GLN A 100 6.91 1.05 16.79
C GLN A 100 6.29 1.96 15.73
N VAL A 101 6.21 1.48 14.48
CA VAL A 101 5.61 2.20 13.36
C VAL A 101 4.19 1.70 13.12
N GLN A 102 3.23 2.63 13.11
CA GLN A 102 1.84 2.35 12.76
C GLN A 102 1.55 2.64 11.28
N GLN A 103 2.16 3.69 10.72
CA GLN A 103 1.96 4.05 9.32
C GLN A 103 3.18 4.78 8.77
N TYR A 104 3.45 4.56 7.49
CA TYR A 104 4.43 5.32 6.73
C TYR A 104 3.78 5.91 5.47
N SER A 105 4.01 7.20 5.24
CA SER A 105 3.54 7.91 4.05
C SER A 105 4.72 8.67 3.40
N PRO A 106 5.31 8.12 2.33
CA PRO A 106 6.30 8.85 1.55
C PRO A 106 5.61 9.84 0.61
N GLY A 107 6.06 11.09 0.60
CA GLY A 107 5.77 12.08 -0.43
C GLY A 107 7.00 12.32 -1.32
N SER A 108 6.85 13.17 -2.34
CA SER A 108 7.93 13.42 -3.32
C SER A 108 9.16 14.14 -2.73
N HIS A 109 8.96 14.97 -1.69
CA HIS A 109 10.01 15.81 -1.11
C HIS A 109 10.20 15.62 0.40
N HIS A 110 9.21 15.05 1.08
CA HIS A 110 9.26 14.75 2.51
C HIS A 110 8.53 13.43 2.77
N ALA A 111 8.79 12.82 3.92
CA ALA A 111 8.06 11.64 4.36
C ALA A 111 7.56 11.84 5.78
N VAL A 112 6.45 11.16 6.09
CA VAL A 112 5.77 11.25 7.38
C VAL A 112 5.59 9.85 7.93
N LEU A 113 5.86 9.70 9.22
CA LEU A 113 5.78 8.46 9.96
C LEU A 113 4.90 8.67 11.19
N LEU A 114 3.94 7.76 11.38
CA LEU A 114 3.09 7.69 12.56
C LEU A 114 3.56 6.53 13.44
N HIS A 115 3.84 6.82 14.69
CA HIS A 115 4.20 5.82 15.69
C HIS A 115 2.96 5.19 16.34
N THR A 116 3.13 4.01 16.93
CA THR A 116 2.08 3.27 17.65
C THR A 116 1.53 4.00 18.88
N ASP A 117 2.28 4.97 19.42
CA ASP A 117 1.87 5.83 20.53
C ASP A 117 1.08 7.09 20.09
N GLY A 118 0.84 7.24 18.79
CA GLY A 118 0.12 8.39 18.21
C GLY A 118 0.96 9.63 17.97
N THR A 119 2.28 9.57 18.17
CA THR A 119 3.22 10.65 17.82
C THR A 119 3.62 10.60 16.34
N VAL A 120 4.00 11.74 15.78
CA VAL A 120 4.32 11.89 14.35
C VAL A 120 5.75 12.40 14.17
N GLU A 121 6.49 11.74 13.29
CA GLU A 121 7.80 12.20 12.80
C GLU A 121 7.69 12.56 11.31
N ALA A 122 8.36 13.63 10.90
CA ALA A 122 8.47 14.01 9.49
C ALA A 122 9.87 14.53 9.18
N TRP A 123 10.37 14.19 7.99
CA TRP A 123 11.69 14.59 7.53
C TRP A 123 11.71 14.82 6.01
N GLY A 124 12.70 15.58 5.55
CA GLY A 124 12.87 15.96 4.14
C GLY A 124 12.77 17.47 3.96
N ASP A 125 12.27 17.90 2.82
CA ASP A 125 11.99 19.30 2.54
C ASP A 125 11.03 19.88 3.59
N ASN A 126 11.34 21.09 4.06
CA ASN A 126 10.56 21.82 5.05
C ASN A 126 10.40 23.31 4.72
N ASP A 127 10.58 23.71 3.45
CA ASP A 127 10.53 25.11 3.02
C ASP A 127 9.20 25.80 3.35
N TYR A 128 8.11 25.04 3.47
CA TYR A 128 6.77 25.54 3.82
C TYR A 128 6.35 25.18 5.26
N GLY A 129 7.20 24.50 6.03
CA GLY A 129 6.85 24.00 7.36
C GLY A 129 6.10 22.66 7.37
N GLN A 130 6.16 21.88 6.28
CA GLN A 130 5.48 20.59 6.15
C GLN A 130 5.96 19.52 7.15
N CYS A 131 7.18 19.66 7.70
CA CYS A 131 7.72 18.78 8.74
C CYS A 131 7.43 19.26 10.18
N ALA A 132 6.69 20.36 10.38
CA ALA A 132 6.37 20.89 11.72
C ALA A 132 5.25 20.09 12.41
N VAL A 133 5.50 18.82 12.73
CA VAL A 133 4.49 17.85 13.20
C VAL A 133 4.60 17.48 14.69
N LYS A 134 5.64 17.94 15.39
CA LYS A 134 5.99 17.49 16.75
C LYS A 134 4.95 17.84 17.82
N ASP A 135 4.10 18.83 17.56
CA ASP A 135 3.04 19.27 18.47
C ASP A 135 1.74 18.46 18.32
N LEU A 136 1.64 17.65 17.26
CA LEU A 136 0.50 16.78 17.02
C LEU A 136 0.49 15.61 18.01
N LYS A 137 -0.70 15.30 18.53
CA LYS A 137 -0.94 14.21 19.47
C LYS A 137 -2.21 13.45 19.09
N ASP A 138 -2.33 12.22 19.58
CA ASP A 138 -3.50 11.36 19.35
C ASP A 138 -3.83 11.20 17.85
N ILE A 139 -2.79 11.18 17.00
CA ILE A 139 -2.93 10.99 15.56
C ILE A 139 -3.16 9.51 15.25
N THR A 140 -4.04 9.25 14.30
CA THR A 140 -4.45 7.90 13.87
C THR A 140 -4.16 7.62 12.40
N TYR A 141 -3.94 8.66 11.61
CA TYR A 141 -3.61 8.54 10.19
C TYR A 141 -2.79 9.74 9.72
N VAL A 142 -1.85 9.52 8.81
CA VAL A 142 -1.02 10.56 8.18
C VAL A 142 -0.97 10.40 6.67
N ALA A 143 -0.84 11.52 5.96
CA ALA A 143 -0.54 11.53 4.53
C ALA A 143 0.42 12.67 4.17
N ALA A 144 1.46 12.35 3.40
CA ALA A 144 2.35 13.33 2.79
C ALA A 144 1.76 13.81 1.45
N GLY A 145 1.48 15.11 1.36
CA GLY A 145 1.19 15.81 0.10
C GLY A 145 2.45 16.40 -0.53
N PRO A 146 2.36 17.16 -1.64
CA PRO A 146 3.56 17.72 -2.28
C PRO A 146 4.31 18.75 -1.43
N GLN A 147 3.58 19.59 -0.69
CA GLN A 147 4.11 20.69 0.14
C GLN A 147 3.43 20.77 1.51
N CYS A 148 2.69 19.72 1.90
CA CYS A 148 1.98 19.67 3.16
C CYS A 148 1.97 18.26 3.76
N THR A 149 1.82 18.21 5.08
CA THR A 149 1.47 17.00 5.84
C THR A 149 0.04 17.13 6.31
N LEU A 150 -0.75 16.08 6.09
CA LEU A 150 -2.10 15.93 6.64
C LEU A 150 -2.05 14.89 7.76
N ALA A 151 -2.64 15.20 8.91
CA ALA A 151 -2.73 14.29 10.04
C ALA A 151 -4.16 14.24 10.56
N VAL A 152 -4.70 13.03 10.73
CA VAL A 152 -6.06 12.79 11.25
C VAL A 152 -5.95 12.43 12.71
N GLU A 153 -6.54 13.25 13.56
CA GLU A 153 -6.63 13.02 15.00
C GLU A 153 -7.71 11.97 15.32
N LYS A 154 -7.61 11.31 16.46
CA LYS A 154 -8.56 10.26 16.92
C LYS A 154 -10.03 10.70 16.96
N ASN A 155 -10.29 12.00 17.12
CA ASN A 155 -11.65 12.59 17.08
C ASN A 155 -12.17 12.80 15.64
N GLY A 156 -11.37 12.50 14.62
CA GLY A 156 -11.68 12.64 13.20
C GLY A 156 -11.49 14.05 12.62
N ARG A 157 -10.81 14.95 13.34
CA ARG A 157 -10.35 16.25 12.81
C ARG A 157 -9.07 16.08 12.01
N VAL A 158 -8.87 16.95 11.03
CA VAL A 158 -7.68 16.94 10.18
C VAL A 158 -6.82 18.16 10.46
N HIS A 159 -5.56 17.94 10.78
CA HIS A 159 -4.54 18.95 10.95
C HIS A 159 -3.70 19.06 9.67
N VAL A 160 -3.41 20.29 9.24
CA VAL A 160 -2.56 20.55 8.08
C VAL A 160 -1.28 21.24 8.54
N ARG A 161 -0.13 20.75 8.07
CA ARG A 161 1.18 21.41 8.19
C ARG A 161 1.72 21.68 6.79
N GLY A 162 2.51 22.73 6.62
CA GLY A 162 2.95 23.15 5.29
C GLY A 162 1.93 24.00 4.52
N SER A 163 2.10 24.02 3.20
CA SER A 163 1.25 24.76 2.26
C SER A 163 0.25 23.84 1.58
N CYS A 164 -1.04 24.06 1.85
CA CYS A 164 -2.13 23.38 1.17
C CYS A 164 -3.18 24.41 0.76
N ALA A 165 -3.48 24.51 -0.54
CA ALA A 165 -4.41 25.51 -1.07
C ALA A 165 -5.82 25.42 -0.46
N CYS A 166 -6.22 24.23 0.00
CA CYS A 166 -7.54 23.97 0.57
C CYS A 166 -7.53 23.72 2.08
N ARG A 167 -6.48 24.17 2.77
CA ARG A 167 -6.26 24.00 4.21
C ARG A 167 -7.50 24.31 5.05
N THR A 168 -8.10 25.49 4.87
CA THR A 168 -9.25 25.93 5.68
C THR A 168 -10.48 25.04 5.51
N GLN A 169 -10.69 24.48 4.32
CA GLN A 169 -11.76 23.52 4.08
C GLN A 169 -11.46 22.19 4.77
N VAL A 170 -10.23 21.68 4.66
CA VAL A 170 -9.81 20.40 5.24
C VAL A 170 -9.83 20.45 6.77
N GLU A 171 -9.34 21.53 7.38
CA GLU A 171 -9.33 21.71 8.85
C GLU A 171 -10.74 21.89 9.43
N SER A 172 -11.74 22.22 8.58
CA SER A 172 -13.15 22.27 9.00
C SER A 172 -13.86 20.92 9.01
N TRP A 173 -13.22 19.86 8.50
CA TRP A 173 -13.83 18.53 8.45
C TRP A 173 -13.85 17.84 9.81
N GLU A 174 -14.87 17.02 9.98
CA GLU A 174 -15.05 16.18 11.17
C GLU A 174 -15.26 14.72 10.77
N GLY A 175 -15.05 13.78 11.69
CA GLY A 175 -15.31 12.35 11.48
C GLY A 175 -14.55 11.73 10.31
N ILE A 176 -13.41 12.31 9.93
CA ILE A 176 -12.51 11.77 8.90
C ILE A 176 -11.70 10.63 9.51
N ARG A 177 -11.50 9.56 8.73
CA ARG A 177 -10.67 8.41 9.11
C ARG A 177 -9.38 8.37 8.30
N VAL A 178 -9.49 8.62 7.00
CA VAL A 178 -8.39 8.49 6.03
C VAL A 178 -8.40 9.72 5.15
N VAL A 179 -7.21 10.17 4.74
CA VAL A 179 -7.04 11.23 3.75
C VAL A 179 -6.12 10.77 2.63
N ALA A 180 -6.36 11.28 1.42
CA ALA A 180 -5.46 11.15 0.29
C ALA A 180 -5.28 12.54 -0.37
N CYS A 181 -4.05 12.85 -0.76
CA CYS A 181 -3.68 14.17 -1.26
C CYS A 181 -3.25 14.08 -2.72
N GLY A 182 -3.92 14.84 -3.59
CA GLY A 182 -3.41 15.19 -4.91
C GLY A 182 -2.57 16.46 -4.85
N SER A 183 -2.15 16.98 -6.02
CA SER A 183 -1.37 18.23 -6.05
C SER A 183 -2.18 19.47 -5.76
N TYR A 184 -3.48 19.41 -6.05
CA TYR A 184 -4.37 20.56 -5.92
C TYR A 184 -5.56 20.31 -5.00
N HIS A 185 -5.70 19.10 -4.47
CA HIS A 185 -6.90 18.68 -3.77
C HIS A 185 -6.63 17.67 -2.66
N VAL A 186 -7.59 17.55 -1.76
CA VAL A 186 -7.59 16.55 -0.69
C VAL A 186 -8.93 15.82 -0.71
N VAL A 187 -8.85 14.51 -0.57
CA VAL A 187 -9.97 13.61 -0.38
C VAL A 187 -9.95 13.13 1.07
N GLY A 188 -11.07 13.22 1.77
CA GLY A 188 -11.26 12.63 3.10
C GLY A 188 -12.31 11.51 3.07
N LEU A 189 -12.01 10.35 3.65
CA LEU A 189 -12.94 9.24 3.81
C LEU A 189 -13.39 9.16 5.27
N ARG A 190 -14.70 9.11 5.50
CA ARG A 190 -15.33 8.90 6.81
C ARG A 190 -15.57 7.42 7.10
N GLU A 191 -15.74 7.08 8.38
CA GLU A 191 -16.07 5.71 8.84
C GLU A 191 -17.34 5.12 8.19
N ASN A 192 -18.32 5.98 7.88
CA ASN A 192 -19.57 5.56 7.22
C ASN A 192 -19.43 5.38 5.70
N GLY A 193 -18.22 5.50 5.14
CA GLY A 193 -17.94 5.39 3.72
C GLY A 193 -18.27 6.64 2.89
N GLN A 194 -18.65 7.75 3.53
CA GLN A 194 -18.84 9.04 2.84
C GLN A 194 -17.50 9.71 2.56
N VAL A 195 -17.41 10.35 1.39
CA VAL A 195 -16.22 11.06 0.93
C VAL A 195 -16.42 12.57 1.04
N ARG A 196 -15.42 13.28 1.56
CA ARG A 196 -15.28 14.74 1.58
C ARG A 196 -14.20 15.16 0.59
N PHE A 197 -14.35 16.34 0.04
CA PHE A 197 -13.45 16.87 -0.99
C PHE A 197 -13.16 18.35 -0.77
N ALA A 198 -11.92 18.76 -0.99
CA ALA A 198 -11.46 20.14 -0.91
C ALA A 198 -10.38 20.41 -1.97
N GLY A 199 -10.33 21.64 -2.51
CA GLY A 199 -9.35 22.06 -3.52
C GLY A 199 -9.79 22.02 -4.99
N GLY A 200 -8.81 21.95 -5.90
CA GLY A 200 -8.88 22.14 -7.36
C GLY A 200 -9.75 21.15 -8.14
N PRO A 201 -9.65 21.10 -9.49
CA PRO A 201 -10.76 21.06 -10.45
C PRO A 201 -11.65 19.80 -10.47
N LEU A 202 -11.50 18.87 -9.53
CA LEU A 202 -12.49 17.85 -9.19
C LEU A 202 -13.71 18.54 -8.53
N ALA A 203 -14.28 19.51 -9.24
CA ALA A 203 -15.45 20.26 -8.84
C ALA A 203 -16.68 19.31 -8.84
N PRO A 204 -17.80 19.71 -8.22
CA PRO A 204 -18.98 18.87 -7.98
C PRO A 204 -19.57 18.11 -9.18
N ALA A 205 -19.20 18.47 -10.42
CA ALA A 205 -19.54 17.73 -11.63
C ALA A 205 -19.07 16.27 -11.63
N VAL A 206 -17.89 15.99 -11.06
CA VAL A 206 -17.35 14.63 -10.89
C VAL A 206 -18.22 13.82 -9.90
N PHE A 207 -18.76 14.48 -8.88
CA PHE A 207 -19.66 13.87 -7.90
C PHE A 207 -21.05 13.59 -8.50
N ARG A 208 -21.55 14.48 -9.37
CA ARG A 208 -22.83 14.28 -10.07
C ARG A 208 -22.82 13.05 -10.97
N SER A 209 -21.71 12.75 -11.64
CA SER A 209 -21.56 11.53 -12.44
C SER A 209 -21.29 10.27 -11.61
N ALA A 210 -20.68 10.40 -10.43
CA ALA A 210 -20.42 9.29 -9.50
C ALA A 210 -21.64 8.90 -8.63
N SER A 211 -22.66 9.76 -8.58
CA SER A 211 -23.83 9.62 -7.69
C SER A 211 -24.58 8.27 -7.78
N PRO A 212 -24.67 7.57 -8.94
CA PRO A 212 -25.24 6.22 -9.00
C PRO A 212 -24.32 5.12 -8.44
N MET A 213 -22.99 5.26 -8.60
CA MET A 213 -21.99 4.29 -8.13
C MET A 213 -21.62 4.48 -6.65
N MET A 214 -21.88 5.65 -6.07
CA MET A 214 -21.81 5.90 -4.62
C MET A 214 -22.95 5.26 -3.82
N ALA A 215 -23.78 4.42 -4.44
CA ALA A 215 -24.73 3.56 -3.73
C ALA A 215 -24.04 2.57 -2.77
N PHE A 216 -22.77 2.20 -3.05
CA PHE A 216 -21.97 1.37 -2.17
C PHE A 216 -20.95 2.21 -1.38
N PRO A 217 -20.82 1.97 -0.06
CA PRO A 217 -19.84 2.68 0.77
C PRO A 217 -18.41 2.54 0.23
N VAL A 218 -17.66 3.65 0.25
CA VAL A 218 -16.24 3.67 -0.12
C VAL A 218 -15.42 3.09 1.04
N THR A 219 -14.48 2.20 0.73
CA THR A 219 -13.62 1.51 1.72
C THR A 219 -12.18 1.99 1.68
N SER A 220 -11.71 2.46 0.52
CA SER A 220 -10.36 2.99 0.33
C SER A 220 -10.35 4.12 -0.70
N VAL A 221 -9.41 5.04 -0.54
CA VAL A 221 -9.22 6.19 -1.42
C VAL A 221 -7.75 6.31 -1.79
N ALA A 222 -7.48 6.67 -3.05
CA ALA A 222 -6.15 7.01 -3.53
C ALA A 222 -6.25 8.31 -4.35
N ALA A 223 -5.23 9.17 -4.27
CA ALA A 223 -5.20 10.43 -4.98
C ALA A 223 -3.82 10.66 -5.59
N ALA A 224 -3.81 11.31 -6.75
CA ALA A 224 -2.61 11.77 -7.45
C ALA A 224 -2.82 13.21 -7.91
N THR A 225 -1.85 13.75 -8.66
CA THR A 225 -1.75 15.15 -9.11
C THR A 225 -3.09 15.84 -9.32
N ASP A 226 -3.98 15.24 -10.12
CA ASP A 226 -5.22 15.81 -10.61
C ASP A 226 -6.41 14.83 -10.64
N CYS A 227 -6.28 13.66 -10.00
CA CYS A 227 -7.33 12.65 -9.95
C CYS A 227 -7.38 11.89 -8.61
N ALA A 228 -8.47 11.17 -8.40
CA ALA A 228 -8.67 10.27 -7.28
C ALA A 228 -9.40 8.98 -7.71
N LEU A 229 -9.13 7.90 -6.99
CA LEU A 229 -9.83 6.62 -7.08
C LEU A 229 -10.57 6.34 -5.78
N PHE A 230 -11.79 5.85 -5.91
CA PHE A 230 -12.61 5.40 -4.79
C PHE A 230 -12.91 3.92 -4.97
N LEU A 231 -12.39 3.07 -4.06
CA LEU A 231 -12.73 1.66 -4.02
C LEU A 231 -13.99 1.47 -3.19
N HIS A 232 -14.99 0.82 -3.77
CA HIS A 232 -16.25 0.54 -3.12
C HIS A 232 -16.26 -0.86 -2.47
N LYS A 233 -17.10 -1.05 -1.45
CA LYS A 233 -17.22 -2.32 -0.71
C LYS A 233 -17.57 -3.53 -1.60
N ASN A 234 -18.31 -3.30 -2.69
CA ASN A 234 -18.66 -4.33 -3.66
C ASN A 234 -17.50 -4.74 -4.60
N GLY A 235 -16.36 -4.05 -4.56
CA GLY A 235 -15.20 -4.31 -5.42
C GLY A 235 -15.19 -3.51 -6.73
N THR A 236 -16.12 -2.57 -6.94
CA THR A 236 -16.05 -1.63 -8.08
C THR A 236 -15.23 -0.40 -7.73
N VAL A 237 -14.74 0.32 -8.74
CA VAL A 237 -13.95 1.54 -8.57
C VAL A 237 -14.65 2.72 -9.23
N THR A 238 -14.67 3.87 -8.58
CA THR A 238 -15.05 5.15 -9.21
C THR A 238 -13.79 5.97 -9.45
N PHE A 239 -13.62 6.46 -10.68
CA PHE A 239 -12.59 7.45 -11.01
C PHE A 239 -13.15 8.87 -10.92
N ALA A 240 -12.37 9.74 -10.29
CA ALA A 240 -12.60 11.18 -10.24
C ALA A 240 -11.42 11.91 -10.89
N GLY A 241 -11.65 12.57 -12.02
CA GLY A 241 -10.59 13.23 -12.78
C GLY A 241 -11.12 14.12 -13.89
N ARG A 242 -10.22 14.55 -14.77
CA ARG A 242 -10.56 15.38 -15.93
C ARG A 242 -11.34 14.57 -16.97
N ALA A 243 -12.16 15.26 -17.76
CA ALA A 243 -12.82 14.62 -18.91
C ALA A 243 -11.77 14.14 -19.93
N GLY A 244 -11.94 12.92 -20.45
CA GLY A 244 -11.01 12.31 -21.40
C GLY A 244 -9.74 11.73 -20.76
N ASP A 245 -9.62 11.74 -19.44
CA ASP A 245 -8.48 11.15 -18.75
C ASP A 245 -8.45 9.62 -18.97
N PRO A 246 -7.36 9.05 -19.49
CA PRO A 246 -7.28 7.62 -19.79
C PRO A 246 -7.30 6.74 -18.53
N ARG A 247 -6.95 7.29 -17.36
CA ARG A 247 -7.10 6.60 -16.07
C ARG A 247 -8.57 6.36 -15.70
N SER A 248 -9.51 7.06 -16.34
CA SER A 248 -10.95 6.83 -16.16
C SER A 248 -11.42 5.41 -16.53
N GLY A 249 -10.61 4.67 -17.31
CA GLY A 249 -10.81 3.24 -17.56
C GLY A 249 -10.95 2.40 -16.29
N ALA A 250 -10.39 2.87 -15.16
CA ALA A 250 -10.55 2.25 -13.85
C ALA A 250 -12.02 2.11 -13.41
N SER A 251 -12.92 2.96 -13.92
CA SER A 251 -14.35 2.90 -13.59
C SER A 251 -15.07 1.66 -14.14
N LYS A 252 -14.42 0.89 -15.03
CA LYS A 252 -14.96 -0.35 -15.60
C LYS A 252 -14.53 -1.59 -14.82
N TRP A 253 -13.70 -1.42 -13.78
CA TRP A 253 -13.14 -2.54 -13.03
C TRP A 253 -14.12 -3.09 -12.00
N GLU A 254 -14.05 -4.41 -11.83
CA GLU A 254 -14.80 -5.19 -10.86
C GLU A 254 -13.86 -6.12 -10.08
N ASP A 255 -14.32 -6.67 -8.97
CA ASP A 255 -13.54 -7.56 -8.10
C ASP A 255 -12.21 -6.98 -7.60
N ILE A 256 -12.16 -5.66 -7.39
CA ILE A 256 -10.97 -4.95 -6.91
C ILE A 256 -10.85 -5.07 -5.39
N GLN A 257 -9.63 -5.36 -4.95
CA GLN A 257 -9.22 -5.45 -3.55
C GLN A 257 -8.45 -4.20 -3.10
N ALA A 258 -7.56 -3.68 -3.95
CA ALA A 258 -6.75 -2.50 -3.64
C ALA A 258 -6.56 -1.64 -4.88
N VAL A 259 -6.35 -0.34 -4.66
CA VAL A 259 -6.11 0.64 -5.72
C VAL A 259 -4.91 1.51 -5.37
N ALA A 260 -4.14 1.88 -6.39
CA ALA A 260 -3.09 2.89 -6.33
C ALA A 260 -3.17 3.77 -7.58
N VAL A 261 -2.70 5.01 -7.51
CA VAL A 261 -2.75 5.93 -8.63
C VAL A 261 -1.56 6.88 -8.60
N ASP A 262 -1.02 7.18 -9.78
CA ASP A 262 -0.03 8.23 -9.98
C ASP A 262 -0.46 9.22 -11.09
N GLY A 263 0.47 10.06 -11.54
CA GLY A 263 0.21 11.06 -12.59
C GLY A 263 -0.15 10.48 -13.97
N GLN A 264 0.04 9.19 -14.21
CA GLN A 264 -0.11 8.55 -15.53
C GLN A 264 -0.96 7.27 -15.51
N TYR A 265 -0.92 6.49 -14.44
CA TYR A 265 -1.60 5.21 -14.30
C TYR A 265 -2.46 5.15 -13.04
N ALA A 266 -3.66 4.60 -13.21
CA ALA A 266 -4.39 3.92 -12.17
C ALA A 266 -4.00 2.44 -12.18
N VAL A 267 -3.81 1.85 -11.00
CA VAL A 267 -3.43 0.45 -10.80
C VAL A 267 -4.44 -0.18 -9.85
N GLY A 268 -5.07 -1.28 -10.29
CA GLY A 268 -5.99 -2.07 -9.49
C GLY A 268 -5.41 -3.46 -9.21
N LEU A 269 -5.55 -3.93 -7.98
CA LEU A 269 -5.30 -5.32 -7.59
C LEU A 269 -6.64 -6.02 -7.45
N THR A 270 -6.88 -7.05 -8.26
CA THR A 270 -8.08 -7.87 -8.16
C THR A 270 -7.97 -8.88 -7.01
N ARG A 271 -9.11 -9.37 -6.52
CA ARG A 271 -9.18 -10.37 -5.42
C ARG A 271 -8.50 -11.70 -5.77
N ASP A 272 -8.39 -12.04 -7.05
CA ASP A 272 -7.66 -13.21 -7.55
C ASP A 272 -6.15 -12.96 -7.74
N GLY A 273 -5.67 -11.75 -7.43
CA GLY A 273 -4.25 -11.41 -7.43
C GLY A 273 -3.68 -11.01 -8.81
N ARG A 274 -4.52 -10.54 -9.73
CA ARG A 274 -4.08 -9.92 -11.00
C ARG A 274 -3.99 -8.40 -10.87
N VAL A 275 -3.27 -7.79 -11.80
CA VAL A 275 -3.15 -6.33 -11.91
C VAL A 275 -3.95 -5.84 -13.09
N LEU A 276 -4.75 -4.79 -12.89
CA LEU A 276 -5.40 -4.02 -13.95
C LEU A 276 -4.75 -2.64 -14.04
N LEU A 277 -4.45 -2.17 -15.25
CA LEU A 277 -3.94 -0.82 -15.48
C LEU A 277 -4.92 -0.01 -16.32
N ALA A 278 -5.00 1.28 -16.01
CA ALA A 278 -5.69 2.27 -16.83
C ALA A 278 -4.83 3.53 -16.89
N GLY A 279 -4.48 3.99 -18.09
CA GLY A 279 -3.56 5.10 -18.29
C GLY A 279 -3.09 5.20 -19.74
N GLU A 280 -2.16 6.10 -20.02
CA GLU A 280 -1.57 6.20 -21.36
C GLU A 280 -0.42 5.22 -21.55
N HIS A 281 -0.63 4.26 -22.46
CA HIS A 281 0.37 3.27 -22.86
C HIS A 281 1.28 3.82 -23.98
N HIS A 282 2.15 4.75 -23.65
CA HIS A 282 3.19 5.19 -24.60
C HIS A 282 4.41 4.26 -24.51
N THR A 283 4.80 3.62 -25.60
CA THR A 283 5.91 2.62 -25.64
C THR A 283 7.23 3.15 -25.07
N LEU A 284 7.55 4.44 -25.25
CA LEU A 284 8.76 5.06 -24.72
C LEU A 284 8.60 5.61 -23.30
N LEU A 285 7.44 6.18 -22.96
CA LEU A 285 7.22 6.87 -21.66
C LEU A 285 6.70 5.93 -20.57
N SER A 286 6.19 4.74 -20.92
CA SER A 286 5.69 3.77 -19.94
C SER A 286 6.81 3.12 -19.14
N ALA A 287 8.06 3.22 -19.59
CA ALA A 287 9.24 2.60 -18.98
C ALA A 287 9.07 1.09 -18.67
N GLY A 288 8.21 0.39 -19.43
CA GLY A 288 7.89 -1.02 -19.19
C GLY A 288 6.90 -1.29 -18.04
N ARG A 289 6.25 -0.28 -17.46
CA ARG A 289 5.23 -0.44 -16.40
C ARG A 289 4.06 -1.34 -16.80
N VAL A 290 3.70 -1.34 -18.09
CA VAL A 290 2.62 -2.19 -18.64
C VAL A 290 2.85 -3.67 -18.38
N ARG A 291 4.10 -4.12 -18.22
CA ARG A 291 4.44 -5.50 -17.84
C ARG A 291 3.83 -5.93 -16.51
N ALA A 292 3.40 -4.99 -15.67
CA ALA A 292 2.69 -5.31 -14.43
C ALA A 292 1.36 -6.04 -14.68
N GLU A 293 0.70 -5.87 -15.85
CA GLU A 293 -0.53 -6.58 -16.19
C GLU A 293 -0.34 -8.10 -16.36
N GLU A 294 0.89 -8.53 -16.67
CA GLU A 294 1.24 -9.95 -16.77
C GLU A 294 1.39 -10.60 -15.39
N TRP A 295 1.39 -9.82 -14.31
CA TRP A 295 1.58 -10.33 -12.96
C TRP A 295 0.32 -11.00 -12.42
N THR A 296 0.53 -12.19 -11.89
CA THR A 296 -0.49 -12.96 -11.15
C THR A 296 -0.01 -13.25 -9.73
N ASP A 297 -0.93 -13.72 -8.89
CA ASP A 297 -0.65 -14.13 -7.50
C ASP A 297 -0.13 -12.98 -6.63
N LEU A 298 -0.60 -11.75 -6.87
CA LEU A 298 -0.28 -10.61 -6.03
C LEU A 298 -1.14 -10.55 -4.76
N ALA A 299 -0.54 -9.98 -3.73
CA ALA A 299 -1.11 -9.71 -2.42
C ALA A 299 -1.13 -8.21 -2.08
N ALA A 300 -0.17 -7.45 -2.60
CA ALA A 300 -0.10 -5.99 -2.47
C ALA A 300 0.32 -5.36 -3.80
N ILE A 301 -0.09 -4.11 -4.00
CA ILE A 301 0.36 -3.26 -5.10
C ILE A 301 0.71 -1.87 -4.58
N ALA A 302 1.68 -1.23 -5.23
CA ALA A 302 1.99 0.17 -5.02
C ALA A 302 2.30 0.82 -6.37
N CYS A 303 1.99 2.10 -6.50
CA CYS A 303 2.32 2.91 -7.67
C CYS A 303 3.08 4.15 -7.21
N GLY A 304 4.27 4.35 -7.76
CA GLY A 304 5.10 5.55 -7.56
C GLY A 304 5.46 6.15 -8.92
N GLY A 305 5.80 7.44 -9.00
CA GLY A 305 5.71 8.26 -10.22
C GLY A 305 6.38 7.78 -11.53
N SER A 306 7.12 6.67 -11.53
CA SER A 306 7.58 5.98 -12.75
C SER A 306 7.69 4.45 -12.60
N CYS A 307 7.15 3.88 -11.52
CA CYS A 307 7.25 2.45 -11.21
C CYS A 307 5.98 1.88 -10.58
N ILE A 308 5.72 0.62 -10.86
CA ILE A 308 4.68 -0.19 -10.24
C ILE A 308 5.38 -1.30 -9.49
N GLY A 309 4.97 -1.50 -8.25
CA GLY A 309 5.47 -2.57 -7.38
C GLY A 309 4.35 -3.51 -7.01
N GLY A 310 4.69 -4.78 -6.84
CA GLY A 310 3.77 -5.79 -6.34
C GLY A 310 4.48 -6.74 -5.40
N ILE A 311 3.80 -7.17 -4.35
CA ILE A 311 4.27 -8.29 -3.51
C ILE A 311 3.38 -9.48 -3.82
N THR A 312 3.98 -10.60 -4.19
CA THR A 312 3.25 -11.85 -4.44
C THR A 312 2.70 -12.43 -3.13
N ARG A 313 1.74 -13.34 -3.19
CA ARG A 313 1.27 -14.09 -2.01
C ARG A 313 2.39 -14.90 -1.36
N SER A 314 3.40 -15.31 -2.13
CA SER A 314 4.62 -15.94 -1.60
C SER A 314 5.63 -14.98 -0.96
N GLY A 315 5.43 -13.66 -1.06
CA GLY A 315 6.32 -12.65 -0.48
C GLY A 315 7.43 -12.16 -1.43
N GLU A 316 7.45 -12.62 -2.69
CA GLU A 316 8.37 -12.12 -3.72
C GLU A 316 7.99 -10.68 -4.15
N LEU A 317 8.99 -9.81 -4.28
CA LEU A 317 8.83 -8.46 -4.80
C LEU A 317 8.95 -8.42 -6.33
N ARG A 318 7.95 -7.84 -6.98
CA ARG A 318 7.93 -7.54 -8.42
C ARG A 318 7.96 -6.03 -8.63
N LEU A 319 8.77 -5.61 -9.60
CA LEU A 319 8.94 -4.21 -9.97
C LEU A 319 8.86 -4.08 -11.50
N ALA A 320 8.10 -3.11 -11.98
CA ALA A 320 8.01 -2.71 -13.38
C ALA A 320 8.10 -1.18 -13.48
N GLY A 321 8.70 -0.67 -14.56
CA GLY A 321 8.95 0.77 -14.71
C GLY A 321 10.41 1.15 -14.53
N SER A 322 10.65 2.46 -14.43
CA SER A 322 11.97 3.02 -14.16
C SER A 322 12.11 3.30 -12.67
N MET A 323 13.00 2.54 -12.02
CA MET A 323 13.39 2.73 -10.64
C MET A 323 14.91 2.71 -10.54
N GLN A 324 15.48 3.69 -9.86
CA GLN A 324 16.92 3.71 -9.63
C GLN A 324 17.28 2.54 -8.71
N GLY A 325 18.21 1.67 -9.14
CA GLY A 325 18.69 0.54 -8.35
C GLY A 325 17.65 -0.55 -8.06
N ALA A 326 16.72 -0.80 -8.99
CA ALA A 326 15.72 -1.87 -8.85
C ALA A 326 16.33 -3.24 -8.51
N ASP A 327 17.48 -3.59 -9.10
CA ASP A 327 18.17 -4.87 -8.82
C ASP A 327 18.72 -4.93 -7.39
N LEU A 328 19.31 -3.81 -6.92
CA LEU A 328 19.80 -3.70 -5.54
C LEU A 328 18.65 -3.78 -4.54
N LEU A 329 17.48 -3.26 -4.92
CA LEU A 329 16.28 -3.29 -4.11
C LEU A 329 15.70 -4.72 -4.02
N ARG A 330 15.66 -5.46 -5.13
CA ARG A 330 15.29 -6.89 -5.13
C ARG A 330 16.25 -7.71 -4.27
N ALA A 331 17.56 -7.51 -4.43
CA ALA A 331 18.57 -8.18 -3.61
C ALA A 331 18.47 -7.82 -2.12
N ALA A 332 18.07 -6.60 -1.79
CA ALA A 332 17.82 -6.19 -0.41
C ALA A 332 16.53 -6.81 0.16
N TRP A 333 15.50 -6.96 -0.67
CA TRP A 333 14.25 -7.64 -0.31
C TRP A 333 14.45 -9.13 -0.04
N ASP A 334 15.18 -9.82 -0.91
CA ASP A 334 15.42 -11.27 -0.81
C ASP A 334 16.28 -11.68 0.40
N ARG A 335 16.90 -10.71 1.08
CA ARG A 335 17.66 -10.93 2.33
C ARG A 335 16.79 -11.06 3.58
N ILE A 336 15.46 -10.88 3.47
CA ILE A 336 14.50 -10.79 4.59
C ILE A 336 13.43 -11.87 4.47
#